data_AF-A0A7J8HNR4-F1
#
_entry.id   AF-A0A7J8HNR4-F1
#
_cell.length_a   1.000
_cell.length_b   1.000
_cell.length_c   1.000
_cell.angle_alpha   90.00
_cell.angle_beta   90.00
_cell.angle_gamma   90.00
#
_symmetry.space_group_name_H-M   'P 1'
#
loop_
_entity.id
_entity.type
_entity.pdbx_description
1 polymer ?
#
loop_
_entity_poly.entity_id
_entity_poly.type
_entity_poly.pdbx_seq_one_letter_code
_entity_poly.pdbx_strand_id
1 'polypeptide(L)'
;MAPPPPRGLVPALLWGLSFIVSLPGPVRLQPSPIPQPSPPTEPHPCHTCRGLVDSFNKGLERTIRDNFGGGNTAWEEEKLSKYKDSETRLVEVLESVCSKSDYECHRLLELSEELVESWWFHKQQEAPDLFQWLCSDSLKLCCPSGTFGPSCLPCPGGTEKPCGGYGQCEGEGTRGGSGHCDCQAGYGGEACGQCGLGYFEAERNTSHLVCSACFGPCARCSGPEELPLCLC
;
A
#
# COMPACT_ATOMS: atom_id res chain seq x y z
N MET A 1 45.39 -43.14 58.59
CA MET A 1 44.92 -41.79 58.93
C MET A 1 43.44 -41.87 59.26
N ALA A 2 43.06 -41.18 60.34
CA ALA A 2 42.04 -41.55 61.31
C ALA A 2 40.56 -41.34 60.86
N PRO A 3 39.60 -42.04 61.50
CA PRO A 3 38.16 -41.92 61.24
C PRO A 3 37.56 -40.59 61.76
N PRO A 4 36.41 -40.15 61.24
CA PRO A 4 35.73 -38.95 61.71
C PRO A 4 35.06 -39.14 63.09
N PRO A 5 35.21 -38.21 64.04
CA PRO A 5 34.49 -38.18 65.32
C PRO A 5 33.28 -37.20 65.26
N PRO A 6 32.44 -37.07 66.30
CA PRO A 6 31.08 -37.59 66.32
C PRO A 6 30.00 -36.51 66.18
N ARG A 7 28.78 -36.96 65.89
CA ARG A 7 27.55 -36.13 65.81
C ARG A 7 27.25 -35.44 67.15
N GLY A 8 27.32 -34.11 67.14
CA GLY A 8 26.81 -33.26 68.21
C GLY A 8 25.29 -33.12 68.14
N LEU A 9 24.64 -33.31 69.30
CA LEU A 9 23.24 -33.06 69.57
C LEU A 9 22.92 -31.57 69.40
N VAL A 10 21.86 -31.23 68.66
CA VAL A 10 21.29 -29.86 68.61
C VAL A 10 19.81 -29.95 69.01
N PRO A 11 19.27 -29.02 69.82
CA PRO A 11 18.03 -29.21 70.56
C PRO A 11 16.79 -29.21 69.67
N ALA A 12 15.76 -29.93 70.12
CA ALA A 12 14.42 -29.93 69.54
C ALA A 12 13.80 -28.52 69.59
N LEU A 13 13.83 -27.82 68.45
CA LEU A 13 12.99 -26.65 68.23
C LEU A 13 11.57 -27.16 67.90
N LEU A 14 10.66 -26.94 68.86
CA LEU A 14 9.21 -27.08 68.66
C LEU A 14 8.78 -26.18 67.50
N TRP A 15 8.66 -26.75 66.31
CA TRP A 15 7.93 -26.10 65.21
C TRP A 15 6.45 -26.11 65.56
N GLY A 16 5.99 -25.02 66.17
CA GLY A 16 4.57 -24.68 66.17
C GLY A 16 4.10 -24.61 64.73
N LEU A 17 3.20 -25.50 64.34
CA LEU A 17 2.45 -25.43 63.08
C LEU A 17 1.49 -24.24 63.16
N SER A 18 2.01 -23.02 62.94
CA SER A 18 1.17 -21.90 62.54
C SER A 18 0.74 -22.16 61.09
N PHE A 19 -0.44 -22.75 60.93
CA PHE A 19 -1.19 -22.68 59.68
C PHE A 19 -1.56 -21.22 59.45
N ILE A 20 -0.67 -20.47 58.80
CA ILE A 20 -1.00 -19.16 58.25
C ILE A 20 -1.87 -19.45 57.03
N VAL A 21 -3.19 -19.35 57.20
CA VAL A 21 -4.14 -19.29 56.09
C VAL A 21 -3.73 -18.07 55.26
N SER A 22 -2.99 -18.32 54.19
CA SER A 22 -2.64 -17.29 53.22
C SER A 22 -3.93 -17.00 52.44
N LEU A 23 -4.67 -15.97 52.86
CA LEU A 23 -5.68 -15.39 51.98
C LEU A 23 -4.96 -14.90 50.72
N PRO A 24 -5.43 -15.26 49.51
CA PRO A 24 -4.89 -14.67 48.30
C PRO A 24 -5.07 -13.15 48.40
N GLY A 25 -3.94 -12.44 48.45
CA GLY A 25 -3.96 -10.98 48.40
C GLY A 25 -4.65 -10.51 47.12
N PRO A 26 -5.21 -9.29 47.12
CA PRO A 26 -5.89 -8.77 45.94
C PRO A 26 -4.90 -8.75 44.77
N VAL A 27 -5.18 -9.52 43.73
CA VAL A 27 -4.48 -9.43 42.44
C VAL A 27 -4.71 -8.01 41.95
N ARG A 28 -3.66 -7.18 41.98
CA ARG A 28 -3.68 -5.90 41.26
C ARG A 28 -3.76 -6.24 39.77
N LEU A 29 -4.92 -6.01 39.16
CA LEU A 29 -5.01 -5.89 37.71
C LEU A 29 -4.02 -4.80 37.28
N GLN A 30 -2.92 -5.20 36.66
CA GLN A 30 -2.11 -4.26 35.89
C GLN A 30 -2.92 -3.86 34.66
N PRO A 31 -3.10 -2.56 34.40
CA PRO A 31 -3.64 -2.11 33.13
C PRO A 31 -2.78 -2.65 31.98
N SER A 32 -3.42 -3.18 30.95
CA SER A 32 -2.76 -3.56 29.70
C SER A 32 -1.94 -2.37 29.16
N PRO A 33 -0.78 -2.61 28.53
CA PRO A 33 -0.04 -1.54 27.86
C PRO A 33 -0.95 -0.83 26.87
N ILE A 34 -1.08 0.49 27.03
CA ILE A 34 -1.79 1.35 26.08
C ILE A 34 -1.10 1.18 24.72
N PRO A 35 -1.83 0.89 23.63
CA PRO A 35 -1.25 0.85 22.28
C PRO A 35 -0.53 2.17 22.03
N GLN A 36 0.78 2.11 21.78
CA GLN A 36 1.53 3.31 21.43
C GLN A 36 0.96 3.87 20.11
N PRO A 37 0.78 5.19 19.99
CA PRO A 37 0.43 5.80 18.72
C PRO A 37 1.51 5.42 17.70
N SER A 38 1.09 4.89 16.56
CA SER A 38 1.98 4.72 15.41
C SER A 38 2.67 6.06 15.10
N PRO A 39 3.97 6.05 14.74
CA PRO A 39 4.64 7.27 14.31
C PRO A 39 3.84 7.93 13.17
N PRO A 40 3.92 9.27 13.04
CA PRO A 40 3.22 9.99 11.98
C PRO A 40 3.57 9.35 10.64
N THR A 41 2.55 9.06 9.84
CA THR A 41 2.68 8.44 8.53
C THR A 41 3.51 9.36 7.62
N GLU A 42 4.82 9.15 7.60
CA GLU A 42 5.68 9.62 6.52
C GLU A 42 5.02 9.21 5.20
N PRO A 43 4.90 10.12 4.22
CA PRO A 43 4.30 9.80 2.92
C PRO A 43 4.98 8.54 2.37
N HIS A 44 4.20 7.51 2.03
CA HIS A 44 4.77 6.27 1.54
C HIS A 44 5.67 6.60 0.33
N PRO A 45 6.95 6.18 0.28
CA PRO A 45 7.91 6.59 -0.75
C PRO A 45 7.44 6.43 -2.20
N CYS A 46 6.57 5.44 -2.45
CA CYS A 46 5.89 5.27 -3.73
C CYS A 46 5.05 6.48 -4.16
N HIS A 47 4.33 7.15 -3.25
CA HIS A 47 3.52 8.32 -3.59
C HIS A 47 4.38 9.49 -4.04
N THR A 48 5.53 9.70 -3.39
CA THR A 48 6.51 10.71 -3.81
C THR A 48 7.04 10.39 -5.21
N CYS A 49 7.42 9.13 -5.48
CA CYS A 49 7.89 8.72 -6.80
C CYS A 49 6.82 8.85 -7.88
N ARG A 50 5.57 8.48 -7.57
CA ARG A 50 4.43 8.66 -8.47
C ARG A 50 4.22 10.13 -8.81
N GLY A 51 4.21 11.01 -7.80
CA GLY A 51 4.07 12.45 -8.01
C GLY A 51 5.21 13.04 -8.86
N LEU A 52 6.45 12.58 -8.62
CA LEU A 52 7.62 12.95 -9.42
C LEU A 52 7.41 12.57 -10.90
N VAL A 53 7.05 11.31 -11.19
CA VAL A 53 6.83 10.85 -12.57
C VAL A 53 5.63 11.55 -13.23
N ASP A 54 4.55 11.78 -12.49
CA ASP A 54 3.38 12.52 -12.99
C ASP A 54 3.75 13.95 -13.39
N SER A 55 4.57 14.64 -12.56
CA SER A 55 5.06 15.98 -12.88
C SER A 55 6.06 15.98 -14.03
N PHE A 56 6.92 14.96 -14.13
CA PHE A 56 7.84 14.78 -15.24
C PHE A 56 7.09 14.64 -16.56
N ASN A 57 6.08 13.75 -16.63
CA ASN A 57 5.24 13.57 -17.81
C ASN A 57 4.51 14.86 -18.21
N LYS A 58 3.98 15.61 -17.24
CA LYS A 58 3.41 16.95 -17.51
C LYS A 58 4.46 17.92 -18.06
N GLY A 59 5.71 17.85 -17.60
CA GLY A 59 6.82 18.63 -18.16
C GLY A 59 7.09 18.27 -19.62
N LEU A 60 7.07 16.97 -19.97
CA LEU A 60 7.21 16.53 -21.36
C LEU A 60 6.11 17.08 -22.26
N GLU A 61 4.86 17.07 -21.77
CA GLU A 61 3.72 17.63 -22.50
C GLU A 61 3.86 19.13 -22.73
N ARG A 62 4.31 19.87 -21.70
CA ARG A 62 4.52 21.33 -21.81
C ARG A 62 5.59 21.69 -22.82
N THR A 63 6.69 20.95 -22.85
CA THR A 63 7.84 21.23 -23.73
C THR A 63 7.72 20.59 -25.11
N ILE A 64 6.60 19.93 -25.45
CA ILE A 64 6.49 19.19 -26.71
C ILE A 64 6.61 20.07 -27.97
N ARG A 65 6.31 21.38 -27.85
CA ARG A 65 6.37 22.37 -28.94
C ARG A 65 7.50 23.37 -28.80
N ASP A 66 8.31 23.21 -27.76
CA ASP A 66 9.42 24.12 -27.48
C ASP A 66 10.61 23.80 -28.39
N ASN A 67 11.59 24.69 -28.39
CA ASN A 67 12.81 24.57 -29.18
C ASN A 67 13.95 25.29 -28.47
N PHE A 68 15.17 25.18 -28.99
CA PHE A 68 16.37 25.84 -28.44
C PHE A 68 16.33 27.38 -28.43
N GLY A 69 15.28 27.99 -28.99
CA GLY A 69 15.12 29.43 -29.14
C GLY A 69 15.77 29.96 -30.42
N GLY A 70 14.98 30.60 -31.28
CA GLY A 70 15.45 31.43 -32.39
C GLY A 70 15.47 30.76 -33.76
N GLY A 71 14.42 30.94 -34.56
CA GLY A 71 14.43 30.60 -35.98
C GLY A 71 13.08 30.76 -36.67
N ASN A 72 13.09 30.70 -38.00
CA ASN A 72 11.94 30.71 -38.90
C ASN A 72 11.57 29.27 -39.33
N THR A 73 10.32 29.04 -39.76
CA THR A 73 9.64 27.73 -39.79
C THR A 73 10.37 26.54 -40.44
N ALA A 74 11.19 26.73 -41.47
CA ALA A 74 11.95 25.65 -42.10
C ALA A 74 13.18 25.20 -41.28
N TRP A 75 13.77 26.10 -40.49
CA TRP A 75 14.83 25.79 -39.53
C TRP A 75 14.26 25.09 -38.29
N GLU A 76 13.00 25.39 -37.94
CA GLU A 76 12.31 24.81 -36.80
C GLU A 76 12.09 23.30 -36.96
N GLU A 77 11.66 22.80 -38.13
CA GLU A 77 11.35 21.37 -38.31
C GLU A 77 12.56 20.43 -38.14
N GLU A 78 13.76 20.80 -38.63
CA GLU A 78 14.98 19.99 -38.46
C GLU A 78 15.54 20.06 -37.03
N LYS A 79 15.35 21.20 -36.34
CA LYS A 79 15.87 21.43 -34.98
C LYS A 79 14.93 20.94 -33.89
N LEU A 80 13.62 20.91 -34.13
CA LEU A 80 12.63 20.33 -33.21
C LEU A 80 12.92 18.85 -32.93
N SER A 81 13.31 18.09 -33.95
CA SER A 81 13.72 16.69 -33.75
C SER A 81 14.95 16.55 -32.85
N LYS A 82 15.87 17.53 -32.85
CA LYS A 82 17.09 17.52 -32.01
C LYS A 82 16.84 18.07 -30.61
N TYR A 83 15.80 18.89 -30.42
CA TYR A 83 15.40 19.40 -29.11
C TYR A 83 14.63 18.32 -28.33
N LYS A 84 13.75 17.58 -29.01
CA LYS A 84 12.87 16.55 -28.45
C LYS A 84 13.59 15.56 -27.51
N ASP A 85 14.81 15.15 -27.83
CA ASP A 85 15.61 14.18 -27.08
C ASP A 85 16.90 14.80 -26.50
N SER A 86 17.00 16.14 -26.48
CA SER A 86 18.16 16.85 -25.95
C SER A 86 18.25 16.86 -24.42
N GLU A 87 19.47 17.00 -23.92
CA GLU A 87 19.76 17.32 -22.51
C GLU A 87 19.09 18.63 -22.08
N THR A 88 19.07 19.66 -22.93
CA THR A 88 18.41 20.94 -22.65
C THR A 88 16.93 20.74 -22.31
N ARG A 89 16.19 19.98 -23.13
CA ARG A 89 14.78 19.68 -22.84
C ARG A 89 14.62 18.88 -21.55
N LEU A 90 15.53 17.94 -21.27
CA LEU A 90 15.50 17.17 -20.03
C LEU A 90 15.64 18.10 -18.80
N VAL A 91 16.62 18.99 -18.80
CA VAL A 91 16.85 19.94 -17.69
C VAL A 91 15.63 20.85 -17.50
N GLU A 92 15.07 21.41 -18.57
CA GLU A 92 13.85 22.24 -18.51
C GLU A 92 12.66 21.48 -17.90
N VAL A 93 12.52 20.20 -18.21
CA VAL A 93 11.48 19.34 -17.62
C VAL A 93 11.76 19.17 -16.12
N LEU A 94 12.99 18.79 -15.76
CA LEU A 94 13.41 18.50 -14.38
C LEU A 94 13.24 19.71 -13.44
N GLU A 95 13.52 20.93 -13.90
CA GLU A 95 13.34 22.16 -13.13
C GLU A 95 11.90 22.37 -12.61
N SER A 96 10.91 21.78 -13.29
CA SER A 96 9.49 21.93 -12.97
C SER A 96 8.86 20.72 -12.25
N VAL A 97 9.64 19.65 -12.01
CA VAL A 97 9.12 18.40 -11.45
C VAL A 97 8.68 18.55 -9.99
N CYS A 98 9.51 19.19 -9.18
CA CYS A 98 9.27 19.36 -7.75
C CYS A 98 8.88 20.80 -7.42
N SER A 99 7.86 20.98 -6.57
CA SER A 99 7.53 22.32 -6.06
C SER A 99 8.63 22.82 -5.12
N LYS A 100 8.77 24.15 -4.97
CA LYS A 100 9.85 24.75 -4.16
C LYS A 100 9.87 24.30 -2.69
N SER A 101 8.73 23.88 -2.14
CA SER A 101 8.58 23.45 -0.75
C SER A 101 8.52 21.94 -0.56
N ASP A 102 8.61 21.15 -1.64
CA ASP A 102 8.47 19.70 -1.59
C ASP A 102 9.84 19.02 -1.40
N TYR A 103 10.29 18.99 -0.14
CA TYR A 103 11.60 18.46 0.22
C TYR A 103 11.79 16.98 -0.13
N GLU A 104 10.75 16.16 0.03
CA GLU A 104 10.82 14.72 -0.28
C GLU A 104 10.92 14.48 -1.79
N CYS A 105 10.22 15.28 -2.60
CA CYS A 105 10.38 15.24 -4.05
C CYS A 105 11.81 15.61 -4.45
N HIS A 106 12.35 16.73 -3.95
CA HIS A 106 13.72 17.17 -4.26
C HIS A 106 14.75 16.12 -3.86
N ARG A 107 14.59 15.52 -2.67
CA ARG A 107 15.46 14.45 -2.20
C ARG A 107 15.40 13.22 -3.09
N LEU A 108 14.21 12.83 -3.54
CA LEU A 108 14.05 11.69 -4.44
C LEU A 108 14.61 11.97 -5.83
N LEU A 109 14.39 13.17 -6.36
CA LEU A 109 14.89 13.59 -7.67
C LEU A 109 16.42 13.54 -7.69
N GLU A 110 17.08 14.14 -6.70
CA GLU A 110 18.54 14.07 -6.53
C GLU A 110 19.06 12.63 -6.52
N LEU A 111 18.41 11.74 -5.76
CA LEU A 111 18.80 10.33 -5.67
C LEU A 111 18.57 9.54 -6.96
N SER A 112 17.77 10.05 -7.90
CA SER A 112 17.34 9.34 -9.09
C SER A 112 17.76 10.01 -10.41
N GLU A 113 18.52 11.10 -10.36
CA GLU A 113 18.94 11.88 -11.53
C GLU A 113 19.65 11.01 -12.58
N GLU A 114 20.66 10.22 -12.17
CA GLU A 114 21.38 9.31 -13.07
C GLU A 114 20.46 8.27 -13.73
N LEU A 115 19.44 7.80 -13.02
CA LEU A 115 18.45 6.87 -13.57
C LEU A 115 17.54 7.57 -14.58
N VAL A 116 17.07 8.78 -14.28
CA VAL A 116 16.23 9.55 -15.18
C VAL A 116 16.97 9.90 -16.47
N GLU A 117 18.24 10.30 -16.39
CA GLU A 117 19.09 10.52 -17.57
C GLU A 117 19.29 9.25 -18.39
N SER A 118 19.63 8.13 -17.74
CA SER A 118 19.78 6.84 -18.41
C SER A 118 18.49 6.42 -19.13
N TRP A 119 17.34 6.65 -18.50
CA TRP A 119 16.05 6.40 -19.14
C TRP A 119 15.83 7.28 -20.36
N TRP A 120 16.08 8.57 -20.20
CA TRP A 120 15.91 9.59 -21.23
C TRP A 120 16.74 9.28 -22.48
N PHE A 121 18.01 8.96 -22.33
CA PHE A 121 18.90 8.77 -23.47
C PHE A 121 18.89 7.34 -24.02
N HIS A 122 18.52 6.33 -23.23
CA HIS A 122 18.77 4.93 -23.58
C HIS A 122 17.60 3.98 -23.40
N LYS A 123 16.54 4.31 -22.66
CA LYS A 123 15.47 3.35 -22.33
C LYS A 123 14.07 3.69 -22.82
N GLN A 124 13.83 4.88 -23.35
CA GLN A 124 12.47 5.27 -23.78
C GLN A 124 11.80 4.28 -24.76
N GLN A 125 12.56 3.62 -25.64
CA GLN A 125 12.00 2.62 -26.57
C GLN A 125 11.75 1.26 -25.92
N GLU A 126 12.63 0.83 -25.02
CA GLU A 126 12.55 -0.49 -24.35
C GLU A 126 11.55 -0.48 -23.19
N ALA A 127 11.46 0.64 -22.49
CA ALA A 127 10.65 0.83 -21.30
C ALA A 127 9.97 2.21 -21.34
N PRO A 128 8.95 2.41 -22.19
CA PRO A 128 8.30 3.72 -22.38
C PRO A 128 7.53 4.21 -21.15
N ASP A 129 7.14 3.31 -20.24
CA ASP A 129 6.50 3.65 -18.98
C ASP A 129 7.57 4.01 -17.93
N LEU A 130 7.81 5.31 -17.75
CA LEU A 130 8.76 5.82 -16.76
C LEU A 130 8.38 5.43 -15.33
N PHE A 131 7.09 5.32 -15.00
CA PHE A 131 6.66 4.95 -13.65
C PHE A 131 7.07 3.50 -13.36
N GLN A 132 6.77 2.60 -14.29
CA GLN A 132 7.16 1.20 -14.16
C GLN A 132 8.68 1.06 -14.10
N TRP A 133 9.42 1.73 -14.99
CA TRP A 133 10.88 1.61 -15.05
C TRP A 133 11.59 2.23 -13.83
N LEU A 134 11.23 3.46 -13.46
CA LEU A 134 11.90 4.20 -12.40
C LEU A 134 11.41 3.76 -11.02
N CYS A 135 10.11 3.86 -10.76
CA CYS A 135 9.54 3.68 -9.42
C CYS A 135 9.38 2.22 -9.03
N SER A 136 8.98 1.35 -9.95
CA SER A 136 8.74 -0.07 -9.66
C SER A 136 9.97 -0.95 -9.89
N ASP A 137 10.70 -0.74 -10.99
CA ASP A 137 11.78 -1.64 -11.39
C ASP A 137 13.17 -1.21 -10.92
N SER A 138 13.50 0.06 -11.00
CA SER A 138 14.83 0.57 -10.64
C SER A 138 14.93 0.88 -9.15
N LEU A 139 14.04 1.73 -8.63
CA LEU A 139 14.06 2.18 -7.24
C LEU A 139 13.32 1.23 -6.28
N LYS A 140 12.50 0.32 -6.80
CA LYS A 140 11.68 -0.65 -6.03
C LYS A 140 10.77 0.00 -4.96
N LEU A 141 10.40 1.27 -5.13
CA LEU A 141 9.53 1.99 -4.18
C LEU A 141 8.07 1.62 -4.35
N CYS A 142 7.66 1.31 -5.58
CA CYS A 142 6.29 0.98 -5.95
C CYS A 142 6.13 -0.49 -6.36
N CYS A 143 4.87 -0.89 -6.48
CA CYS A 143 4.43 -2.14 -7.05
C CYS A 143 3.62 -1.91 -8.33
N PRO A 144 3.57 -2.88 -9.27
CA PRO A 144 2.65 -2.84 -10.39
C PRO A 144 1.19 -2.74 -9.93
N SER A 145 0.32 -2.21 -10.79
CA SER A 145 -1.13 -2.11 -10.53
C SER A 145 -1.73 -3.47 -10.13
N GLY A 146 -2.68 -3.45 -9.20
CA GLY A 146 -3.32 -4.66 -8.66
C GLY A 146 -2.45 -5.54 -7.76
N THR A 147 -1.30 -5.06 -7.30
CA THR A 147 -0.43 -5.76 -6.35
C THR A 147 -0.09 -4.88 -5.13
N PHE A 148 0.27 -5.47 -3.99
CA PHE A 148 0.49 -4.76 -2.73
C PHE A 148 1.60 -5.39 -1.88
N GLY A 149 2.03 -4.65 -0.85
CA GLY A 149 2.95 -5.14 0.17
C GLY A 149 4.40 -5.26 -0.31
N PRO A 150 5.33 -5.65 0.58
CA PRO A 150 6.77 -5.57 0.31
C PRO A 150 7.21 -6.44 -0.88
N SER A 151 6.49 -7.53 -1.13
CA SER A 151 6.75 -8.47 -2.23
C SER A 151 5.86 -8.26 -3.46
N CYS A 152 5.01 -7.21 -3.50
CA CYS A 152 4.03 -6.99 -4.58
C CYS A 152 3.17 -8.23 -4.85
N LEU A 153 2.51 -8.74 -3.81
CA LEU A 153 1.57 -9.85 -3.94
C LEU A 153 0.30 -9.37 -4.65
N PRO A 154 -0.37 -10.21 -5.46
CA PRO A 154 -1.62 -9.84 -6.12
C PRO A 154 -2.71 -9.57 -5.09
N CYS A 155 -3.50 -8.51 -5.32
CA CYS A 155 -4.70 -8.23 -4.53
C CYS A 155 -5.71 -9.39 -4.64
N PRO A 156 -6.57 -9.58 -3.61
CA PRO A 156 -7.69 -10.51 -3.72
C PRO A 156 -8.54 -10.21 -4.96
N GLY A 157 -8.97 -11.23 -5.71
CA GLY A 157 -9.66 -11.04 -7.00
C GLY A 157 -8.74 -10.85 -8.21
N GLY A 158 -7.42 -10.74 -8.00
CA GLY A 158 -6.41 -10.67 -9.06
C GLY A 158 -5.95 -9.25 -9.39
N THR A 159 -4.98 -9.15 -10.31
CA THR A 159 -4.36 -7.86 -10.68
C THR A 159 -5.17 -7.06 -11.69
N GLU A 160 -5.98 -7.71 -12.53
CA GLU A 160 -6.81 -7.04 -13.54
C GLU A 160 -8.07 -6.41 -12.94
N LYS A 161 -8.66 -7.08 -11.96
CA LYS A 161 -9.84 -6.61 -11.20
C LYS A 161 -9.64 -6.84 -9.71
N PRO A 162 -8.75 -6.06 -9.05
CA PRO A 162 -8.58 -6.09 -7.61
C PRO A 162 -9.92 -5.96 -6.90
N CYS A 163 -10.11 -6.75 -5.84
CA CYS A 163 -11.35 -6.85 -5.09
C CYS A 163 -12.57 -7.14 -6.00
N GLY A 164 -12.38 -7.96 -7.03
CA GLY A 164 -13.42 -8.33 -7.99
C GLY A 164 -13.95 -7.17 -8.84
N GLY A 165 -13.35 -5.98 -8.75
CA GLY A 165 -13.88 -4.73 -9.29
C GLY A 165 -14.96 -4.07 -8.42
N TYR A 166 -15.26 -4.65 -7.25
CA TYR A 166 -16.31 -4.20 -6.33
C TYR A 166 -15.75 -3.72 -4.99
N GLY A 167 -14.47 -3.34 -4.94
CA GLY A 167 -13.83 -2.83 -3.74
C GLY A 167 -12.51 -2.12 -4.05
N GLN A 168 -11.85 -1.65 -3.01
CA GLN A 168 -10.51 -1.06 -3.07
C GLN A 168 -9.52 -1.93 -2.31
N CYS A 169 -8.37 -2.22 -2.91
CA CYS A 169 -7.33 -3.04 -2.29
C CYS A 169 -6.39 -2.14 -1.48
N GLU A 170 -6.28 -2.39 -0.17
CA GLU A 170 -5.41 -1.61 0.70
C GLU A 170 -3.93 -1.78 0.31
N GLY A 171 -3.29 -0.66 -0.05
CA GLY A 171 -1.89 -0.63 -0.45
C GLY A 171 -1.64 -1.03 -1.90
N GLU A 172 -2.68 -1.11 -2.73
CA GLU A 172 -2.53 -1.34 -4.16
C GLU A 172 -1.51 -0.39 -4.81
N GLY A 173 -0.59 -0.97 -5.58
CA GLY A 173 0.50 -0.26 -6.26
C GLY A 173 1.62 0.21 -5.32
N THR A 174 1.57 -0.13 -4.03
CA THR A 174 2.56 0.27 -3.02
C THR A 174 3.26 -0.95 -2.41
N ARG A 175 4.41 -0.71 -1.80
CA ARG A 175 5.15 -1.70 -0.99
C ARG A 175 4.56 -1.89 0.42
N GLY A 176 3.49 -1.16 0.75
CA GLY A 176 2.76 -1.23 2.02
C GLY A 176 1.37 -1.85 1.87
N GLY A 177 0.57 -1.72 2.93
CA GLY A 177 -0.80 -2.24 3.00
C GLY A 177 -0.91 -3.73 3.31
N SER A 178 -2.08 -4.15 3.78
CA SER A 178 -2.38 -5.56 4.07
C SER A 178 -3.00 -6.31 2.89
N GLY A 179 -3.41 -5.59 1.83
CA GLY A 179 -4.17 -6.14 0.71
C GLY A 179 -5.63 -6.42 1.04
N HIS A 180 -6.12 -5.98 2.19
CA HIS A 180 -7.52 -6.07 2.55
C HIS A 180 -8.39 -5.33 1.52
N CYS A 181 -9.54 -5.91 1.19
CA CYS A 181 -10.49 -5.31 0.28
C CYS A 181 -11.59 -4.57 1.03
N ASP A 182 -11.65 -3.25 0.84
CA ASP A 182 -12.77 -2.43 1.27
C ASP A 182 -13.90 -2.53 0.24
N CYS A 183 -14.86 -3.42 0.49
CA CYS A 183 -15.95 -3.69 -0.44
C CYS A 183 -16.97 -2.55 -0.53
N GLN A 184 -17.45 -2.32 -1.75
CA GLN A 184 -18.58 -1.42 -2.03
C GLN A 184 -19.86 -1.96 -1.38
N ALA A 185 -20.80 -1.05 -1.11
CA ALA A 185 -22.09 -1.41 -0.53
C ALA A 185 -22.79 -2.50 -1.37
N GLY A 186 -23.26 -3.54 -0.67
CA GLY A 186 -23.91 -4.70 -1.29
C GLY A 186 -22.97 -5.82 -1.72
N TYR A 187 -21.66 -5.61 -1.67
CA TYR A 187 -20.65 -6.63 -1.93
C TYR A 187 -19.92 -7.02 -0.64
N GLY A 188 -19.34 -8.21 -0.63
CA GLY A 188 -18.66 -8.75 0.53
C GLY A 188 -17.80 -9.97 0.22
N GLY A 189 -17.16 -10.48 1.27
CA GLY A 189 -16.11 -11.50 1.18
C GLY A 189 -14.73 -10.88 0.97
N GLU A 190 -13.68 -11.70 1.09
CA GLU A 190 -12.28 -11.25 1.02
C GLU A 190 -11.92 -10.52 -0.28
N ALA A 191 -12.55 -10.92 -1.40
CA ALA A 191 -12.33 -10.32 -2.72
C ALA A 191 -13.56 -9.57 -3.27
N CYS A 192 -14.53 -9.23 -2.41
CA CYS A 192 -15.80 -8.59 -2.80
C CYS A 192 -16.58 -9.31 -3.93
N GLY A 193 -16.33 -10.62 -4.10
CA GLY A 193 -16.93 -11.45 -5.16
C GLY A 193 -18.29 -12.06 -4.81
N GLN A 194 -18.89 -11.63 -3.70
CA GLN A 194 -20.15 -12.15 -3.15
C GLN A 194 -21.04 -10.98 -2.76
N CYS A 195 -22.36 -11.20 -2.71
CA CYS A 195 -23.26 -10.19 -2.15
C CYS A 195 -23.14 -10.15 -0.62
N GLY A 196 -23.05 -8.93 -0.10
CA GLY A 196 -22.98 -8.66 1.33
C GLY A 196 -24.30 -8.95 2.06
N LEU A 197 -24.28 -8.82 3.39
CA LEU A 197 -25.47 -8.99 4.22
C LEU A 197 -26.56 -7.98 3.81
N GLY A 198 -27.80 -8.46 3.70
CA GLY A 198 -28.92 -7.67 3.22
C GLY A 198 -29.00 -7.51 1.70
N TYR A 199 -28.20 -8.26 0.94
CA TYR A 199 -28.22 -8.27 -0.51
C TYR A 199 -28.28 -9.70 -1.06
N PHE A 200 -28.83 -9.85 -2.26
CA PHE A 200 -28.88 -11.12 -3.01
C PHE A 200 -28.32 -10.95 -4.42
N GLU A 201 -27.94 -12.06 -5.04
CA GLU A 201 -27.45 -12.09 -6.41
C GLU A 201 -28.62 -11.92 -7.39
N ALA A 202 -28.76 -10.72 -7.96
CA ALA A 202 -29.78 -10.45 -8.97
C ALA A 202 -29.35 -10.95 -10.35
N GLU A 203 -28.06 -10.82 -10.67
CA GLU A 203 -27.47 -11.33 -11.89
C GLU A 203 -26.01 -11.74 -11.63
N ARG A 204 -25.59 -12.87 -12.20
CA ARG A 204 -24.19 -13.29 -12.18
C ARG A 204 -23.82 -13.86 -13.54
N ASN A 205 -22.77 -13.32 -14.13
CA ASN A 205 -22.10 -13.93 -15.27
C ASN A 205 -20.60 -14.17 -14.97
N THR A 206 -19.81 -14.48 -15.98
CA THR A 206 -18.36 -14.73 -15.85
C THR A 206 -17.53 -13.48 -15.54
N SER A 207 -18.06 -12.27 -15.81
CA SER A 207 -17.32 -11.00 -15.75
C SER A 207 -17.88 -9.97 -14.75
N HIS A 208 -19.13 -10.14 -14.29
CA HIS A 208 -19.86 -9.25 -13.40
C HIS A 208 -20.81 -10.02 -12.45
N LEU A 209 -20.92 -9.48 -11.24
CA LEU A 209 -21.89 -9.81 -10.22
C LEU A 209 -22.73 -8.56 -9.95
N VAL A 210 -24.06 -8.71 -9.95
CA VAL A 210 -24.99 -7.64 -9.59
C VAL A 210 -25.70 -8.03 -8.30
N CYS A 211 -25.47 -7.24 -7.25
CA CYS A 211 -26.09 -7.41 -5.95
C CYS A 211 -27.24 -6.42 -5.77
N SER A 212 -28.42 -6.91 -5.41
CA SER A 212 -29.60 -6.08 -5.10
C SER A 212 -29.99 -6.23 -3.65
N ALA A 213 -30.48 -5.14 -3.05
CA ALA A 213 -30.90 -5.14 -1.65
C ALA A 213 -32.11 -6.06 -1.44
N CYS A 214 -32.14 -6.75 -0.31
CA CYS A 214 -33.29 -7.51 0.15
C CYS A 214 -34.45 -6.58 0.53
N PHE A 215 -35.66 -7.12 0.47
CA PHE A 215 -36.82 -6.43 1.04
C PHE A 215 -36.77 -6.47 2.58
N GLY A 216 -36.97 -5.32 3.21
CA GLY A 216 -36.95 -5.19 4.68
C GLY A 216 -35.59 -5.48 5.33
N PRO A 217 -35.54 -5.72 6.66
CA PRO A 217 -34.30 -5.94 7.41
C PRO A 217 -33.77 -7.38 7.31
N CYS A 218 -33.88 -8.01 6.14
CA CYS A 218 -33.49 -9.40 5.96
C CYS A 218 -31.96 -9.53 5.88
N ALA A 219 -31.35 -10.47 6.61
CA ALA A 219 -29.92 -10.70 6.53
C ALA A 219 -29.51 -11.42 5.23
N ARG A 220 -30.32 -12.38 4.75
CA ARG A 220 -30.14 -13.07 3.46
C ARG A 220 -31.49 -13.38 2.81
N CYS A 221 -31.61 -13.09 1.51
CA CYS A 221 -32.79 -13.38 0.70
C CYS A 221 -32.38 -13.95 -0.68
N SER A 222 -33.34 -14.46 -1.44
CA SER A 222 -33.12 -15.00 -2.80
C SER A 222 -33.78 -14.16 -3.91
N GLY A 223 -34.44 -13.06 -3.55
CA GLY A 223 -35.18 -12.23 -4.49
C GLY A 223 -35.75 -10.96 -3.83
N PRO A 224 -36.36 -10.07 -4.62
CA PRO A 224 -36.90 -8.78 -4.16
C PRO A 224 -38.30 -8.87 -3.53
N GLU A 225 -38.94 -10.05 -3.52
CA GLU A 225 -40.35 -10.20 -3.12
C GLU A 225 -40.57 -10.11 -1.60
N GLU A 226 -41.74 -9.60 -1.19
CA GLU A 226 -42.14 -9.43 0.23
C GLU A 226 -42.33 -10.74 1.01
N LEU A 227 -42.26 -11.90 0.35
CA LEU A 227 -42.36 -13.23 0.94
C LEU A 227 -41.02 -13.97 0.77
N PRO A 228 -40.04 -13.77 1.66
CA PRO A 228 -38.74 -14.35 1.44
C PRO A 228 -38.64 -15.66 2.23
N LEU A 229 -37.90 -16.63 1.71
CA LEU A 229 -37.09 -17.49 2.56
C LEU A 229 -36.03 -16.61 3.25
N CYS A 230 -36.45 -15.69 4.12
CA CYS A 230 -35.56 -14.86 4.90
C CYS A 230 -34.91 -15.74 5.95
N LEU A 231 -33.60 -15.89 5.84
CA LEU A 231 -32.79 -16.43 6.92
C LEU A 231 -32.33 -15.23 7.74
N CYS A 232 -32.98 -15.03 8.89
CA CYS A 232 -32.63 -14.03 9.89
C CYS A 232 -31.55 -14.56 10.83
#